data_AF-A0A397T653-F1
#
_entry.id   AF-A0A397T653-F1
#
_cell.length_a   1.000
_cell.length_b   1.000
_cell.length_c   1.000
_cell.angle_alpha   90.00
_cell.angle_beta   90.00
_cell.angle_gamma   90.00
#
_symmetry.space_group_name_H-M   'P 1'
#
loop_
_entity.id
_entity.type
_entity.pdbx_description
1 polymer ?
#
loop_
_entity_poly.entity_id
_entity_poly.type
_entity_poly.pdbx_seq_one_letter_code
_entity_poly.pdbx_strand_id
1 'polypeptide(L)'
;MIGMFSRKSEDSDVELDVPMLKLDFNMLRQLASNRLDRNCIRTRRLTRGANNEIHLLQFDNGPDCIARFPCDPTHPTEKLTCEVATMKYIAQNTKIKVPEVYDWDCSTNNIIKSPYILMEHLSGQHLYLIWNELTVENKKSVLNQIINILFEIWSKCQFDEIGCLYMNDIQDQSSYLRSRDSTPFMSFEIGPIVSPLFYIEERDTIPSFTGPFNSSKKWFDALIQKEKKFFEAHGLQKFIAEMNVDLADAEERTTKLVKQLSLLQSKISKDNPFESIDLFPFTIIHDDFDAQNILVERSLDDNDIKIVGIIDWEFSHIGTFWDLCNYPIWIQEIELAPFDVISDKESQRNWENQELRTHFRNKMVATFGEKGRQMLDMKEKDKRIEGYRYVKNVVLMVNHLSPFLLTIKLLDTLKKSATPNSPSKISFTSSVTNHYYNLNVNDLYLEQTKHISHNYYYTKIMNIMISNEIARNYRHMNITSSSSHPGLINTQIMKSDNIIGYLLVQFVKYHTESWEQGAINMLYPVLCPDINDNGKYFDKSAEREPNKSALDEETCKILWDASVDLLKEKGFLE
;
A
#
# COMPACT_ATOMS: atom_id res chain seq x y z
N MET A 1 4.29 11.17 -3.03
CA MET A 1 4.17 12.15 -1.93
C MET A 1 2.84 12.01 -1.18
N ILE A 2 1.72 11.64 -1.84
CA ILE A 2 0.42 11.38 -1.18
C ILE A 2 0.35 9.98 -0.53
N GLY A 3 0.96 8.96 -1.14
CA GLY A 3 0.99 7.59 -0.59
C GLY A 3 1.86 7.37 0.67
N MET A 4 2.53 8.40 1.19
CA MET A 4 3.37 8.27 2.40
C MET A 4 2.57 8.41 3.70
N PHE A 5 1.36 8.97 3.67
CA PHE A 5 0.53 9.15 4.86
C PHE A 5 -0.44 7.98 5.14
N SER A 6 -0.61 7.06 4.19
CA SER A 6 -1.46 5.86 4.34
C SER A 6 -0.70 4.62 4.84
N ARG A 7 0.63 4.59 4.75
CA ARG A 7 1.45 3.41 5.10
C ARG A 7 1.74 3.19 6.59
N LYS A 8 0.98 3.82 7.51
CA LYS A 8 1.17 3.68 8.97
C LYS A 8 0.06 2.93 9.71
N SER A 9 -0.81 2.19 9.01
CA SER A 9 -1.92 1.45 9.65
C SER A 9 -1.71 -0.06 9.76
N GLU A 10 -0.60 -0.63 9.30
CA GLU A 10 -0.29 -2.04 9.55
C GLU A 10 1.05 -2.12 10.28
N ASP A 11 1.03 -2.75 11.45
CA ASP A 11 2.15 -2.99 12.38
C ASP A 11 2.62 -1.79 13.22
N SER A 12 1.76 -1.35 14.14
CA SER A 12 2.09 -1.42 15.56
C SER A 12 0.89 -1.05 16.45
N ASP A 13 0.50 -1.96 17.33
CA ASP A 13 -0.20 -1.64 18.59
C ASP A 13 0.76 -0.87 19.53
N VAL A 14 1.37 0.22 19.05
CA VAL A 14 1.84 1.26 19.96
C VAL A 14 0.60 2.07 20.27
N GLU A 15 0.01 1.84 21.44
CA GLU A 15 -0.83 2.85 22.10
C GLU A 15 -0.01 4.15 22.10
N LEU A 16 -0.25 5.01 21.11
CA LEU A 16 0.22 6.38 21.17
C LEU A 16 -0.40 6.95 22.44
N ASP A 17 0.47 7.29 23.39
CA ASP A 17 0.19 7.78 24.74
C ASP A 17 -0.42 9.20 24.70
N VAL A 18 -1.43 9.39 23.87
CA VAL A 18 -2.15 10.65 23.66
C VAL A 18 -3.23 10.72 24.73
N PRO A 19 -3.24 11.76 25.59
CA PRO A 19 -4.17 11.90 26.70
C PRO A 19 -5.62 11.68 26.25
N MET A 20 -6.35 10.84 26.98
CA MET A 20 -7.75 10.55 26.74
C MET A 20 -8.58 11.85 26.74
N LEU A 21 -9.51 11.97 25.78
CA LEU A 21 -10.51 13.04 25.82
C LEU A 21 -11.29 12.91 27.13
N LYS A 22 -11.20 13.92 28.00
CA LYS A 22 -11.95 13.98 29.25
C LYS A 22 -13.40 14.41 28.97
N LEU A 23 -14.17 13.51 28.36
CA LEU A 23 -15.58 13.73 28.09
C LEU A 23 -16.42 13.48 29.35
N ASP A 24 -17.27 14.42 29.70
CA ASP A 24 -18.31 14.21 30.72
C ASP A 24 -19.52 13.53 30.07
N PHE A 25 -19.68 12.23 30.33
CA PHE A 25 -20.80 11.45 29.78
C PHE A 25 -22.17 11.91 30.28
N ASN A 26 -22.28 12.60 31.42
CA ASN A 26 -23.55 13.19 31.84
C ASN A 26 -23.90 14.39 30.96
N MET A 27 -22.91 15.25 30.69
CA MET A 27 -23.09 16.39 29.78
C MET A 27 -23.38 15.93 28.35
N LEU A 28 -22.73 14.87 27.87
CA LEU A 28 -23.01 14.30 26.55
C LEU A 28 -24.44 13.76 26.46
N ARG A 29 -24.91 13.03 27.47
CA ARG A 29 -26.31 12.57 27.53
C ARG A 29 -27.28 13.72 27.53
N GLN A 30 -27.03 14.75 28.34
CA GLN A 30 -27.88 15.93 28.41
C GLN A 30 -27.90 16.69 27.07
N LEU A 31 -26.74 16.86 26.44
CA LEU A 31 -26.62 17.49 25.12
C LEU A 31 -27.46 16.76 24.08
N ALA A 32 -27.19 15.46 23.91
CA ALA A 32 -27.88 14.66 22.92
C ALA A 32 -29.38 14.57 23.21
N SER A 33 -29.77 14.50 24.48
CA SER A 33 -31.19 14.42 24.84
C SER A 33 -31.95 15.70 24.51
N ASN A 34 -31.33 16.85 24.80
CA ASN A 34 -31.91 18.15 24.49
C ASN A 34 -31.96 18.43 22.99
N ARG A 35 -30.90 18.07 22.25
CA ARG A 35 -30.78 18.35 20.82
C ARG A 35 -31.69 17.45 19.98
N LEU A 36 -31.84 16.19 20.37
CA LEU A 36 -32.61 15.21 19.59
C LEU A 36 -34.05 15.03 20.08
N ASP A 37 -34.43 15.68 21.19
CA ASP A 37 -35.74 15.54 21.84
C ASP A 37 -36.06 14.07 22.18
N ARG A 38 -35.06 13.36 22.73
CA ARG A 38 -35.12 11.93 23.11
C ARG A 38 -34.29 11.70 24.35
N ASN A 39 -34.72 10.88 25.29
CA ASN A 39 -33.94 10.69 26.52
C ASN A 39 -32.83 9.64 26.34
N CYS A 40 -31.57 10.09 26.42
CA CYS A 40 -30.39 9.23 26.28
C CYS A 40 -30.13 8.46 27.59
N ILE A 41 -30.39 7.16 27.57
CA ILE A 41 -30.29 6.29 28.75
C ILE A 41 -28.87 5.75 28.94
N ARG A 42 -28.12 5.54 27.87
CA ARG A 42 -26.83 4.87 27.91
C ARG A 42 -25.87 5.45 26.89
N THR A 43 -24.61 5.57 27.31
CA THR A 43 -23.50 5.94 26.43
C THR A 43 -22.42 4.88 26.56
N ARG A 44 -21.79 4.53 25.43
CA ARG A 44 -20.59 3.69 25.42
C ARG A 44 -19.65 4.17 24.34
N ARG A 45 -18.35 4.16 24.62
CA ARG A 45 -17.35 4.31 23.57
C ARG A 45 -17.40 3.09 22.65
N LEU A 46 -17.46 3.32 21.35
CA LEU A 46 -17.37 2.26 20.34
C LEU A 46 -15.92 2.01 19.96
N THR A 47 -15.22 3.07 19.56
CA THR A 47 -13.85 2.99 19.07
C THR A 47 -13.15 4.35 19.23
N ARG A 48 -11.83 4.34 19.12
CA ARG A 48 -10.99 5.53 19.02
C ARG A 48 -9.96 5.28 17.92
N GLY A 49 -9.99 6.09 16.88
CA GLY A 49 -8.99 6.11 15.83
C GLY A 49 -7.94 7.19 16.07
N ALA A 50 -7.07 7.40 15.09
CA ALA A 50 -6.06 8.47 15.12
C ALA A 50 -6.71 9.87 15.16
N ASN A 51 -7.83 10.05 14.47
CA ASN A 51 -8.46 11.36 14.28
C ASN A 51 -9.68 11.61 15.17
N ASN A 52 -10.42 10.57 15.53
CA ASN A 52 -11.71 10.70 16.18
C ASN A 52 -11.96 9.64 17.25
N GLU A 53 -12.69 10.03 18.29
CA GLU A 53 -13.29 9.15 19.28
C GLU A 53 -14.81 9.05 19.02
N ILE A 54 -15.32 7.82 18.94
CA ILE A 54 -16.71 7.53 18.54
C ILE A 54 -17.45 6.89 19.71
N HIS A 55 -18.62 7.46 20.03
CA HIS A 55 -19.51 6.97 21.09
C HIS A 55 -20.87 6.61 20.53
N LEU A 56 -21.43 5.49 21.00
CA LEU A 56 -22.82 5.12 20.78
C LEU A 56 -23.67 5.65 21.92
N LEU A 57 -24.71 6.39 21.56
CA LEU A 57 -25.73 6.92 22.45
C LEU A 57 -27.02 6.14 22.20
N GLN A 58 -27.53 5.50 23.25
CA GLN A 58 -28.78 4.73 23.20
C GLN A 58 -29.88 5.51 23.91
N PHE A 59 -31.06 5.53 23.30
CA PHE A 59 -32.21 6.27 23.78
C PHE A 59 -33.30 5.34 24.26
N ASP A 60 -34.17 5.81 25.15
CA ASP A 60 -35.35 5.04 25.55
C ASP A 60 -36.38 4.89 24.43
N ASN A 61 -36.40 5.83 23.49
CA ASN A 61 -37.27 5.85 22.33
C ASN A 61 -36.54 6.39 21.10
N GLY A 62 -36.80 5.77 19.95
CA GLY A 62 -36.17 6.13 18.66
C GLY A 62 -34.84 5.42 18.40
N PRO A 63 -34.19 5.70 17.26
CA PRO A 63 -32.94 5.06 16.89
C PRO A 63 -31.77 5.56 17.74
N ASP A 64 -30.76 4.70 17.88
CA ASP A 64 -29.46 5.02 18.47
C ASP A 64 -28.73 6.11 17.65
N CYS A 65 -27.85 6.86 18.30
CA CYS A 65 -27.07 7.94 17.69
C CYS A 65 -25.57 7.68 17.87
N ILE A 66 -24.79 8.08 16.88
CA ILE A 66 -23.34 8.20 16.97
C ILE A 66 -22.96 9.62 17.35
N ALA A 67 -22.15 9.76 18.40
CA ALA A 67 -21.44 10.99 18.72
C ALA A 67 -19.96 10.84 18.37
N ARG A 68 -19.47 11.69 17.46
CA ARG A 68 -18.09 11.72 16.99
C ARG A 68 -17.39 12.97 17.49
N PHE A 69 -16.20 12.78 18.07
CA PHE A 69 -15.36 13.85 18.63
C PHE A 69 -13.97 13.82 18.01
N PRO A 70 -13.41 14.94 17.54
CA PRO A 70 -12.01 15.00 17.14
C PRO A 70 -11.09 14.69 18.33
N CYS A 71 -10.12 13.79 18.13
CA CYS A 71 -9.11 13.44 19.14
C CYS A 71 -8.22 14.64 19.50
N ASP A 72 -7.93 15.49 18.52
CA ASP A 72 -7.20 16.74 18.71
C ASP A 72 -8.15 17.93 18.48
N PRO A 73 -8.55 18.64 19.54
CA PRO A 73 -9.44 19.80 19.44
C PRO A 73 -8.75 21.05 18.89
N THR A 74 -7.42 21.02 18.68
CA THR A 74 -6.66 22.12 18.07
C THR A 74 -6.67 22.08 16.55
N HIS A 75 -7.12 20.97 15.95
CA HIS A 75 -7.31 20.88 14.51
C HIS A 75 -8.32 21.93 13.99
N PRO A 76 -8.17 22.37 12.74
CA PRO A 76 -9.04 23.40 12.16
C PRO A 76 -10.53 23.06 12.28
N THR A 77 -11.32 24.03 12.73
CA THR A 77 -12.79 23.89 12.88
C THR A 77 -13.48 23.54 11.56
N GLU A 78 -12.87 23.96 10.45
CA GLU A 78 -13.28 23.74 9.07
C GLU A 78 -13.34 22.25 8.72
N LYS A 79 -12.54 21.41 9.38
CA LYS A 79 -12.53 19.96 9.18
C LYS A 79 -13.91 19.33 9.42
N LEU A 80 -14.55 19.74 10.51
CA LEU A 80 -15.86 19.24 10.90
C LEU A 80 -16.96 19.84 9.99
N THR A 81 -16.82 21.14 9.69
CA THR A 81 -17.76 21.86 8.83
C THR A 81 -17.81 21.26 7.42
N CYS A 82 -16.66 20.96 6.81
CA CYS A 82 -16.62 20.39 5.48
C CYS A 82 -17.08 18.94 5.42
N GLU A 83 -16.82 18.15 6.47
CA GLU A 83 -17.32 16.79 6.60
C GLU A 83 -18.87 16.78 6.63
N VAL A 84 -19.47 17.63 7.47
CA VAL A 84 -20.93 17.76 7.56
C VAL A 84 -21.54 18.26 6.25
N ALA A 85 -20.92 19.28 5.64
CA ALA A 85 -21.38 19.81 4.35
C ALA A 85 -21.35 18.73 3.26
N THR A 86 -20.29 17.91 3.21
CA THR A 86 -20.16 16.81 2.25
C THR A 86 -21.24 15.76 2.45
N MET A 87 -21.47 15.27 3.69
CA MET A 87 -22.53 14.29 3.95
C MET A 87 -23.91 14.82 3.57
N LYS A 88 -24.22 16.08 3.92
CA LYS A 88 -25.48 16.73 3.57
C LYS A 88 -25.64 16.90 2.04
N TYR A 89 -24.57 17.28 1.34
CA TYR A 89 -24.58 17.39 -0.12
C TYR A 89 -24.84 16.04 -0.79
N ILE A 90 -24.17 14.98 -0.34
CA ILE A 90 -24.32 13.63 -0.92
C ILE A 90 -25.73 13.10 -0.69
N ALA A 91 -26.26 13.25 0.53
CA ALA A 91 -27.64 12.86 0.84
C ALA A 91 -28.67 13.62 0.00
N GLN A 92 -28.42 14.90 -0.32
CA GLN A 92 -29.32 15.71 -1.13
C GLN A 92 -29.26 15.39 -2.64
N ASN A 93 -28.08 15.04 -3.16
CA ASN A 93 -27.85 14.97 -4.61
C ASN A 93 -27.67 13.54 -5.16
N THR A 94 -27.58 12.54 -4.29
CA THR A 94 -27.35 11.14 -4.67
C THR A 94 -28.26 10.19 -3.88
N LYS A 95 -28.25 8.91 -4.25
CA LYS A 95 -28.88 7.81 -3.53
C LYS A 95 -27.91 7.09 -2.58
N ILE A 96 -26.67 7.57 -2.48
CA ILE A 96 -25.65 6.95 -1.64
C ILE A 96 -26.07 7.16 -0.19
N LYS A 97 -26.20 6.05 0.56
CA LYS A 97 -26.57 6.10 1.97
C LYS A 97 -25.35 6.54 2.77
N VAL A 98 -25.46 7.73 3.35
CA VAL A 98 -24.52 8.31 4.31
C VAL A 98 -25.26 8.57 5.63
N PRO A 99 -24.57 8.67 6.78
CA PRO A 99 -25.21 8.99 8.05
C PRO A 99 -25.96 10.33 7.99
N GLU A 100 -27.22 10.34 8.42
CA GLU A 100 -27.94 11.60 8.61
C GLU A 100 -27.31 12.40 9.77
N VAL A 101 -26.86 13.62 9.50
CA VAL A 101 -26.32 14.52 10.53
C VAL A 101 -27.46 15.23 11.26
N TYR A 102 -27.64 14.90 12.53
CA TYR A 102 -28.68 15.46 13.39
C TYR A 102 -28.32 16.82 13.98
N ASP A 103 -27.10 16.97 14.50
CA ASP A 103 -26.60 18.20 15.14
C ASP A 103 -25.07 18.18 15.12
N TRP A 104 -24.44 19.35 15.10
CA TRP A 104 -22.98 19.47 15.17
C TRP A 104 -22.58 20.82 15.74
N ASP A 105 -21.41 20.88 16.36
CA ASP A 105 -20.79 22.12 16.81
C ASP A 105 -19.28 22.02 16.58
N CYS A 106 -18.73 22.96 15.82
CA CYS A 106 -17.30 22.98 15.50
C CYS A 106 -16.47 23.70 16.57
N SER A 107 -17.10 24.32 17.57
CA SER A 107 -16.45 25.06 18.63
C SER A 107 -16.26 24.23 19.90
N THR A 108 -15.39 24.71 20.79
CA THR A 108 -15.31 24.24 22.18
C THR A 108 -16.24 25.00 23.12
N ASN A 109 -17.01 25.98 22.60
CA ASN A 109 -17.92 26.82 23.38
C ASN A 109 -19.30 26.17 23.57
N ASN A 110 -19.31 24.92 23.99
CA ASN A 110 -20.51 24.16 24.32
C ASN A 110 -20.39 23.50 25.70
N ILE A 111 -21.42 22.75 26.09
CA ILE A 111 -21.52 22.12 27.41
C ILE A 111 -20.56 20.93 27.59
N ILE A 112 -20.10 20.32 26.50
CA ILE A 112 -19.14 19.21 26.54
C ILE A 112 -17.68 19.66 26.32
N LYS A 113 -17.46 20.96 26.04
CA LYS A 113 -16.15 21.58 25.82
C LYS A 113 -15.31 20.94 24.70
N SER A 114 -15.98 20.37 23.71
CA SER A 114 -15.37 19.70 22.56
C SER A 114 -16.22 19.92 21.32
N PRO A 115 -15.62 20.08 20.13
CA PRO A 115 -16.34 19.96 18.87
C PRO A 115 -16.97 18.57 18.75
N TYR A 116 -18.11 18.47 18.07
CA TYR A 116 -18.83 17.20 17.91
C TYR A 116 -19.72 17.14 16.67
N ILE A 117 -19.99 15.91 16.22
CA ILE A 117 -21.09 15.58 15.30
C ILE A 117 -21.98 14.53 15.97
N LEU A 118 -23.28 14.80 16.04
CA LEU A 118 -24.33 13.84 16.35
C LEU A 118 -24.98 13.39 15.04
N MET A 119 -24.95 12.08 14.78
CA MET A 119 -25.44 11.53 13.51
C MET A 119 -26.10 10.15 13.67
N GLU A 120 -26.78 9.72 12.61
CA GLU A 120 -27.41 8.41 12.49
C GLU A 120 -26.40 7.28 12.71
N HIS A 121 -26.80 6.28 13.50
CA HIS A 121 -26.11 5.00 13.56
C HIS A 121 -26.63 4.09 12.44
N LEU A 122 -25.89 4.00 11.34
CA LEU A 122 -26.22 3.10 10.24
C LEU A 122 -26.07 1.63 10.67
N SER A 123 -27.05 0.80 10.28
CA SER A 123 -26.93 -0.66 10.43
C SER A 123 -25.96 -1.24 9.39
N GLY A 124 -25.43 -2.43 9.70
CA GLY A 124 -24.55 -3.16 8.81
C GLY A 124 -23.25 -3.59 9.51
N GLN A 125 -22.51 -4.47 8.84
CA GLN A 125 -21.19 -4.91 9.26
C GLN A 125 -20.13 -4.22 8.40
N HIS A 126 -19.01 -3.83 8.99
CA HIS A 126 -17.89 -3.28 8.22
C HIS A 126 -17.36 -4.33 7.22
N LEU A 127 -17.11 -3.92 5.97
CA LEU A 127 -16.68 -4.82 4.90
C LEU A 127 -15.36 -5.52 5.23
N TYR A 128 -14.39 -4.83 5.85
CA TYR A 128 -13.08 -5.41 6.17
C TYR A 128 -13.18 -6.65 7.07
N LEU A 129 -14.17 -6.72 7.96
CA LEU A 129 -14.36 -7.84 8.89
C LEU A 129 -14.70 -9.14 8.16
N ILE A 130 -15.46 -9.04 7.07
CA ILE A 130 -15.93 -10.21 6.33
C ILE A 130 -15.19 -10.41 5.01
N TRP A 131 -14.41 -9.43 4.54
CA TRP A 131 -13.81 -9.43 3.22
C TRP A 131 -13.04 -10.72 2.93
N ASN A 132 -12.20 -11.17 3.86
CA ASN A 132 -11.38 -12.37 3.67
C ASN A 132 -12.21 -13.68 3.64
N GLU A 133 -13.44 -13.65 4.13
CA GLU A 133 -14.37 -14.79 4.12
C GLU A 133 -15.26 -14.83 2.87
N LEU A 134 -15.33 -13.71 2.14
CA LEU A 134 -16.14 -13.62 0.93
C LEU A 134 -15.54 -14.45 -0.21
N THR A 135 -16.42 -15.07 -1.00
CA THR A 135 -16.03 -15.68 -2.27
C THR A 135 -15.58 -14.61 -3.26
N VAL A 136 -14.77 -15.00 -4.25
CA VAL A 136 -14.33 -14.11 -5.33
C VAL A 136 -15.53 -13.45 -6.04
N GLU A 137 -16.61 -14.19 -6.26
CA GLU A 137 -17.83 -13.67 -6.90
C GLU A 137 -18.56 -12.64 -6.02
N ASN A 138 -18.64 -12.87 -4.70
CA ASN A 138 -19.17 -11.85 -3.79
C ASN A 138 -18.29 -10.59 -3.77
N LYS A 139 -16.96 -10.75 -3.79
CA LYS A 139 -16.03 -9.59 -3.87
C LYS A 139 -16.22 -8.82 -5.17
N LYS A 140 -16.38 -9.50 -6.30
CA LYS A 140 -16.73 -8.86 -7.60
C LYS A 140 -18.09 -8.14 -7.53
N SER A 141 -19.09 -8.71 -6.86
CA SER A 141 -20.39 -8.07 -6.62
C SER A 141 -20.25 -6.77 -5.84
N VAL A 142 -19.48 -6.78 -4.75
CA VAL A 142 -19.18 -5.58 -3.95
C VAL A 142 -18.41 -4.54 -4.78
N LEU A 143 -17.40 -4.95 -5.56
CA LEU A 143 -16.67 -4.05 -6.44
C LEU A 143 -17.58 -3.40 -7.50
N ASN A 144 -18.56 -4.14 -8.04
CA ASN A 144 -19.55 -3.57 -8.96
C ASN A 144 -20.39 -2.48 -8.28
N GLN A 145 -20.79 -2.70 -7.02
CA GLN A 145 -21.53 -1.70 -6.25
C GLN A 145 -20.69 -0.46 -5.94
N ILE A 146 -19.42 -0.65 -5.56
CA ILE A 146 -18.46 0.46 -5.41
C ILE A 146 -18.37 1.28 -6.70
N ILE A 147 -18.21 0.64 -7.85
CA ILE A 147 -18.12 1.34 -9.14
C ILE A 147 -19.40 2.11 -9.45
N ASN A 148 -20.57 1.57 -9.11
CA ASN A 148 -21.84 2.27 -9.26
C ASN A 148 -21.92 3.52 -8.36
N ILE A 149 -21.44 3.43 -7.11
CA ILE A 149 -21.33 4.56 -6.18
C ILE A 149 -20.40 5.63 -6.76
N LEU A 150 -19.20 5.26 -7.21
CA LEU A 150 -18.24 6.19 -7.83
C LEU A 150 -18.84 6.85 -9.07
N PHE A 151 -19.59 6.10 -9.89
CA PHE A 151 -20.27 6.65 -11.07
C PHE A 151 -21.40 7.63 -10.70
N GLU A 152 -22.14 7.35 -9.63
CA GLU A 152 -23.16 8.26 -9.13
C GLU A 152 -22.53 9.56 -8.62
N ILE A 153 -21.45 9.48 -7.85
CA ILE A 153 -20.67 10.66 -7.43
C ILE A 153 -20.21 11.46 -8.66
N TRP A 154 -19.56 10.81 -9.63
CA TRP A 154 -19.08 11.45 -10.85
C TRP A 154 -20.19 12.13 -11.68
N SER A 155 -21.35 11.48 -11.80
CA SER A 155 -22.44 11.95 -12.65
C SER A 155 -23.34 13.00 -11.99
N LYS A 156 -23.37 13.06 -10.65
CA LYS A 156 -24.24 13.95 -9.87
C LYS A 156 -23.50 15.07 -9.14
N CYS A 157 -22.22 14.89 -8.85
CA CYS A 157 -21.42 15.81 -8.04
C CYS A 157 -20.30 16.38 -8.91
N GLN A 158 -20.62 17.38 -9.72
CA GLN A 158 -19.72 17.97 -10.72
C GLN A 158 -19.43 19.43 -10.39
N PHE A 159 -18.14 19.80 -10.44
CA PHE A 159 -17.66 21.11 -10.02
C PHE A 159 -16.56 21.63 -10.96
N ASP A 160 -16.34 22.94 -10.92
CA ASP A 160 -15.34 23.64 -11.73
C ASP A 160 -14.06 23.98 -10.93
N GLU A 161 -14.06 23.73 -9.63
CA GLU A 161 -12.93 24.04 -8.74
C GLU A 161 -12.65 22.89 -7.76
N ILE A 162 -11.38 22.76 -7.39
CA ILE A 162 -10.82 21.88 -6.36
C ILE A 162 -10.86 22.63 -5.02
N GLY A 163 -11.35 21.96 -3.98
CA GLY A 163 -11.50 22.54 -2.65
C GLY A 163 -12.36 21.64 -1.77
N CYS A 164 -12.82 22.13 -0.62
CA CYS A 164 -13.80 21.41 0.20
C CYS A 164 -15.19 22.02 0.06
N LEU A 165 -16.23 21.23 0.29
CA LEU A 165 -17.61 21.73 0.33
C LEU A 165 -17.87 22.45 1.65
N TYR A 166 -18.53 23.60 1.58
CA TYR A 166 -19.05 24.34 2.73
C TYR A 166 -20.53 24.64 2.53
N MET A 167 -21.27 24.75 3.63
CA MET A 167 -22.65 25.24 3.58
C MET A 167 -22.61 26.77 3.57
N ASN A 168 -23.35 27.39 2.65
CA ASN A 168 -23.49 28.84 2.69
C ASN A 168 -24.22 29.23 3.98
N ASP A 169 -23.66 30.15 4.74
CA ASP A 169 -24.20 30.64 6.01
C ASP A 169 -25.70 30.96 5.89
N ILE A 170 -26.56 30.04 6.35
CA ILE A 170 -27.83 30.44 6.93
C ILE A 170 -27.45 30.83 8.34
N GLN A 171 -27.33 32.15 8.59
CA GLN A 171 -26.96 32.81 9.85
C GLN A 171 -27.82 32.44 11.08
N ASP A 172 -28.51 31.32 11.08
CA ASP A 172 -29.39 30.93 12.16
C ASP A 172 -29.40 29.41 12.35
N GLN A 173 -28.38 28.90 13.06
CA GLN A 173 -28.36 27.53 13.60
C GLN A 173 -29.63 27.21 14.42
N SER A 174 -30.38 28.24 14.88
CA SER A 174 -31.65 28.06 15.61
C SER A 174 -32.86 27.74 14.71
N SER A 175 -32.75 27.97 13.39
CA SER A 175 -33.84 27.77 12.43
C SER A 175 -33.98 26.33 11.92
N TYR A 176 -32.90 25.52 11.99
CA TYR A 176 -32.92 24.09 11.61
C TYR A 176 -33.92 23.26 12.43
N LEU A 177 -34.22 23.69 13.66
CA LEU A 177 -35.14 22.98 14.56
C LEU A 177 -36.63 23.23 14.23
N ARG A 178 -36.98 24.09 13.25
CA ARG A 178 -38.38 24.55 13.06
C ARG A 178 -39.10 24.09 11.79
N SER A 179 -38.50 23.35 10.86
CA SER A 179 -39.28 22.78 9.73
C SER A 179 -39.05 21.27 9.57
N ARG A 180 -39.94 20.47 10.17
CA ARG A 180 -39.99 19.01 10.00
C ARG A 180 -40.68 18.55 8.70
N ASP A 181 -41.25 19.47 7.92
CA ASP A 181 -42.15 19.11 6.80
C ASP A 181 -41.62 19.46 5.39
N SER A 182 -40.43 20.05 5.29
CA SER A 182 -39.70 20.19 4.02
C SER A 182 -38.21 20.38 4.33
N THR A 183 -37.36 19.49 3.84
CA THR A 183 -35.90 19.70 3.87
C THR A 183 -35.60 20.97 3.06
N PRO A 184 -35.12 22.07 3.68
CA PRO A 184 -34.74 23.25 2.92
C PRO A 184 -33.65 22.84 1.93
N PHE A 185 -33.80 23.22 0.66
CA PHE A 185 -32.75 22.99 -0.32
C PHE A 185 -31.49 23.74 0.16
N MET A 186 -30.50 23.00 0.65
CA MET A 186 -29.27 23.61 1.16
C MET A 186 -28.42 24.05 -0.03
N SER A 187 -27.83 25.24 0.11
CA SER A 187 -26.88 25.77 -0.85
C SER A 187 -25.46 25.55 -0.34
N PHE A 188 -24.59 25.10 -1.24
CA PHE A 188 -23.22 24.74 -0.94
C PHE A 188 -22.26 25.53 -1.83
N GLU A 189 -21.07 25.81 -1.34
CA GLU A 189 -19.98 26.44 -2.10
C GLU A 189 -18.67 25.66 -1.95
N ILE A 190 -17.77 25.84 -2.92
CA ILE A 190 -16.42 25.30 -2.84
C ILE A 190 -15.54 26.34 -2.15
N GLY A 191 -14.98 25.95 -1.02
CA GLY A 191 -14.07 26.77 -0.23
C GLY A 191 -12.67 26.17 -0.17
N PRO A 192 -11.85 26.64 0.79
CA PRO A 192 -10.48 26.19 0.96
C PRO A 192 -10.40 24.69 1.27
N ILE A 193 -9.31 24.04 0.83
CA ILE A 193 -9.04 22.63 1.11
C ILE A 193 -8.66 22.44 2.57
N VAL A 194 -9.21 21.40 3.21
CA VAL A 194 -8.83 20.96 4.56
C VAL A 194 -8.01 19.68 4.42
N SER A 195 -6.69 19.82 4.30
CA SER A 195 -5.77 18.69 4.21
C SER A 195 -4.72 18.76 5.32
N PRO A 196 -4.41 17.65 6.02
CA PRO A 196 -3.37 17.59 7.05
C PRO A 196 -2.04 18.19 6.61
N LEU A 197 -1.70 18.07 5.33
CA LEU A 197 -0.50 18.64 4.72
C LEU A 197 -0.37 20.16 4.91
N PHE A 198 -1.45 20.87 5.25
CA PHE A 198 -1.44 22.30 5.47
C PHE A 198 -1.40 22.72 6.94
N TYR A 199 -1.59 21.83 7.91
CA TYR A 199 -1.71 22.26 9.32
C TYR A 199 -1.02 21.37 10.36
N ILE A 200 -0.63 20.13 10.04
CA ILE A 200 0.07 19.27 11.01
C ILE A 200 1.54 19.69 11.19
N GLU A 201 2.14 19.30 12.31
CA GLU A 201 3.56 19.54 12.62
C GLU A 201 3.97 21.02 12.44
N GLU A 202 3.21 21.95 13.02
CA GLU A 202 3.47 23.40 12.98
C GLU A 202 3.31 24.06 11.58
N ARG A 203 2.80 23.34 10.58
CA ARG A 203 2.58 23.92 9.24
C ARG A 203 1.45 24.95 9.23
N ASP A 204 0.56 24.92 10.21
CA ASP A 204 -0.47 25.92 10.46
C ASP A 204 0.11 27.31 10.76
N THR A 205 1.35 27.37 11.29
CA THR A 205 2.08 28.63 11.54
C THR A 205 2.48 29.37 10.25
N ILE A 206 2.47 28.67 9.10
CA ILE A 206 2.88 29.22 7.81
C ILE A 206 1.64 29.66 7.02
N PRO A 207 1.45 30.97 6.77
CA PRO A 207 0.32 31.46 5.98
C PRO A 207 0.38 30.93 4.55
N SER A 208 -0.75 30.39 4.08
CA SER A 208 -0.88 29.82 2.74
C SER A 208 -2.28 30.00 2.20
N PHE A 209 -2.40 30.30 0.91
CA PHE A 209 -3.67 30.20 0.20
C PHE A 209 -3.99 28.71 -0.02
N THR A 210 -5.13 28.25 0.51
CA THR A 210 -5.56 26.84 0.49
C THR A 210 -6.71 26.60 -0.48
N GLY A 211 -6.99 27.53 -1.39
CA GLY A 211 -8.01 27.39 -2.42
C GLY A 211 -9.24 28.27 -2.18
N PRO A 212 -10.30 28.09 -2.99
CA PRO A 212 -10.44 27.06 -4.03
C PRO A 212 -9.45 27.19 -5.19
N PHE A 213 -9.20 26.09 -5.91
CA PHE A 213 -8.25 26.02 -7.02
C PHE A 213 -8.93 25.58 -8.30
N ASN A 214 -8.68 26.24 -9.42
CA ASN A 214 -9.25 25.84 -10.71
C ASN A 214 -8.40 24.83 -11.51
N SER A 215 -7.34 24.26 -10.90
CA SER A 215 -6.47 23.24 -11.50
C SER A 215 -5.57 22.60 -10.43
N SER A 216 -5.22 21.33 -10.63
CA SER A 216 -4.25 20.62 -9.77
C SER A 216 -2.91 21.35 -9.78
N LYS A 217 -2.49 21.93 -10.92
CA LYS A 217 -1.26 22.73 -11.00
C LYS A 217 -1.19 23.81 -9.92
N LYS A 218 -2.25 24.61 -9.75
CA LYS A 218 -2.29 25.68 -8.75
C LYS A 218 -2.34 25.12 -7.33
N TRP A 219 -3.10 24.05 -7.12
CA TRP A 219 -3.17 23.38 -5.81
C TRP A 219 -1.79 22.87 -5.37
N PHE A 220 -1.10 22.11 -6.22
CA PHE A 220 0.24 21.59 -5.91
C PHE A 220 1.30 22.71 -5.82
N ASP A 221 1.19 23.77 -6.62
CA ASP A 221 2.07 24.93 -6.49
C ASP A 221 1.92 25.60 -5.11
N ALA A 222 0.68 25.81 -4.64
CA ALA A 222 0.42 26.37 -3.31
C ALA A 222 0.98 25.47 -2.18
N LEU A 223 0.83 24.15 -2.30
CA LEU A 223 1.39 23.19 -1.34
C LEU A 223 2.93 23.24 -1.32
N ILE A 224 3.58 23.26 -2.49
CA ILE A 224 5.04 23.33 -2.58
C ILE A 224 5.57 24.65 -2.02
N GLN A 225 4.89 25.77 -2.30
CA GLN A 225 5.24 27.06 -1.73
C GLN A 225 5.16 27.04 -0.20
N LYS A 226 4.13 26.39 0.36
CA LYS A 226 3.98 26.24 1.81
C LYS A 226 5.11 25.41 2.41
N GLU A 227 5.37 24.22 1.87
CA GLU A 227 6.46 23.34 2.36
C GLU A 227 7.80 24.06 2.28
N LYS A 228 8.06 24.79 1.19
CA LYS A 228 9.28 25.56 1.03
C LYS A 228 9.44 26.59 2.15
N LYS A 229 8.42 27.42 2.40
CA LYS A 229 8.44 28.42 3.47
C LYS A 229 8.60 27.78 4.84
N PHE A 230 7.95 26.65 5.07
CA PHE A 230 8.08 25.88 6.32
C PHE A 230 9.53 25.46 6.55
N PHE A 231 10.19 24.84 5.57
CA PHE A 231 11.59 24.44 5.73
C PHE A 231 12.57 25.63 5.78
N GLU A 232 12.25 26.75 5.13
CA GLU A 232 13.01 28.01 5.29
C GLU A 232 12.94 28.56 6.72
N ALA A 233 11.79 28.44 7.40
CA ALA A 233 11.60 28.95 8.75
C ALA A 233 12.00 27.95 9.87
N HIS A 234 11.65 26.68 9.72
CA HIS A 234 11.75 25.66 10.77
C HIS A 234 12.74 24.53 10.46
N GLY A 235 13.23 24.43 9.21
CA GLY A 235 13.98 23.26 8.76
C GLY A 235 15.25 22.97 9.57
N LEU A 236 15.97 24.01 9.98
CA LEU A 236 17.20 23.87 10.78
C LEU A 236 16.92 23.21 12.13
N GLN A 237 15.95 23.77 12.86
CA GLN A 237 15.56 23.27 14.18
C GLN A 237 14.98 21.85 14.08
N LYS A 238 14.15 21.60 13.05
CA LYS A 238 13.55 20.28 12.80
C LYS A 238 14.61 19.20 12.58
N PHE A 239 15.61 19.44 11.72
CA PHE A 239 16.65 18.42 11.48
C PHE A 239 17.54 18.19 12.69
N ILE A 240 17.91 19.23 13.43
CA ILE A 240 18.68 19.08 14.67
C ILE A 240 17.89 18.23 15.69
N ALA A 241 16.61 18.55 15.90
CA ALA A 241 15.77 17.89 16.89
C ALA A 241 15.40 16.44 16.52
N GLU A 242 14.98 16.20 15.28
CA GLU A 242 14.45 14.90 14.85
C GLU A 242 15.54 13.92 14.40
N MET A 243 16.63 14.40 13.80
CA MET A 243 17.69 13.56 13.25
C MET A 243 18.97 13.56 14.07
N ASN A 244 19.04 14.38 15.13
CA ASN A 244 20.21 14.51 16.01
C ASN A 244 21.51 14.80 15.24
N VAL A 245 21.43 15.66 14.23
CA VAL A 245 22.57 16.10 13.40
C VAL A 245 23.14 17.43 13.91
N ASP A 246 24.39 17.72 13.56
CA ASP A 246 25.01 19.00 13.90
C ASP A 246 24.45 20.17 13.07
N LEU A 247 24.80 21.40 13.48
CA LEU A 247 24.32 22.63 12.86
C LEU A 247 24.66 22.70 11.35
N ALA A 248 25.87 22.28 10.97
CA ALA A 248 26.34 22.39 9.59
C ALA A 248 25.61 21.40 8.68
N ASP A 249 25.42 20.15 9.12
CA ASP A 249 24.64 19.14 8.38
C ASP A 249 23.16 19.55 8.27
N ALA A 250 22.59 20.11 9.34
CA ALA A 250 21.22 20.62 9.31
C ALA A 250 21.05 21.78 8.30
N GLU A 251 21.97 22.76 8.28
CA GLU A 251 21.97 23.86 7.31
C GLU A 251 22.09 23.35 5.87
N GLU A 252 22.98 22.38 5.61
CA GLU A 252 23.15 21.79 4.29
C GLU A 252 21.87 21.07 3.83
N ARG A 253 21.26 20.25 4.69
CA ARG A 253 20.02 19.53 4.39
C ARG A 253 18.85 20.47 4.12
N THR A 254 18.66 21.48 4.96
CA THR A 254 17.61 22.50 4.76
C THR A 254 17.81 23.20 3.42
N THR A 255 19.02 23.68 3.15
CA THR A 255 19.34 24.38 1.89
C THR A 255 19.09 23.47 0.67
N LYS A 256 19.51 22.20 0.76
CA LYS A 256 19.31 21.21 -0.30
C LYS A 256 17.82 20.95 -0.55
N LEU A 257 17.02 20.77 0.50
CA LEU A 257 15.59 20.51 0.38
C LEU A 257 14.83 21.71 -0.20
N VAL A 258 15.10 22.93 0.29
CA VAL A 258 14.52 24.17 -0.24
C VAL A 258 14.86 24.36 -1.72
N LYS A 259 16.09 24.04 -2.12
CA LYS A 259 16.52 24.05 -3.53
C LYS A 259 15.78 23.00 -4.36
N GLN A 260 15.56 21.80 -3.83
CA GLN A 260 14.79 20.74 -4.50
C GLN A 260 13.32 21.15 -4.68
N LEU A 261 12.68 21.73 -3.66
CA LEU A 261 11.32 22.25 -3.74
C LEU A 261 11.20 23.38 -4.76
N SER A 262 12.17 24.30 -4.80
CA SER A 262 12.22 25.37 -5.81
C SER A 262 12.36 24.83 -7.24
N LEU A 263 13.18 23.78 -7.42
CA LEU A 263 13.31 23.11 -8.71
C LEU A 263 12.01 22.39 -9.12
N LEU A 264 11.36 21.71 -8.18
CA LEU A 264 10.08 21.04 -8.39
C LEU A 264 9.00 22.05 -8.80
N GLN A 265 8.92 23.18 -8.08
CA GLN A 265 8.01 24.27 -8.39
C GLN A 265 8.23 24.77 -9.83
N SER A 266 9.49 25.06 -10.20
CA SER A 266 9.84 25.52 -11.55
C SER A 266 9.44 24.51 -12.64
N LYS A 267 9.63 23.21 -12.40
CA LYS A 267 9.22 22.15 -13.33
C LYS A 267 7.71 22.12 -13.53
N ILE A 268 6.94 22.16 -12.44
CA ILE A 268 5.47 22.18 -12.50
C ILE A 268 4.98 23.44 -13.23
N SER A 269 5.60 24.60 -12.97
CA SER A 269 5.25 25.84 -13.66
C SER A 269 5.46 25.75 -15.18
N LYS A 270 6.54 25.10 -15.63
CA LYS A 270 6.90 24.99 -17.06
C LYS A 270 6.06 23.98 -17.83
N ASP A 271 5.98 22.74 -17.33
CA ASP A 271 5.54 21.60 -18.15
C ASP A 271 4.13 21.08 -17.78
N ASN A 272 3.39 21.79 -16.92
CA ASN A 272 2.08 21.41 -16.35
C ASN A 272 1.79 19.89 -16.39
N PRO A 273 2.39 19.10 -15.48
CA PRO A 273 2.26 17.64 -15.54
C PRO A 273 0.83 17.13 -15.30
N PHE A 274 -0.08 18.02 -14.90
CA PHE A 274 -1.45 17.69 -14.54
C PHE A 274 -2.46 17.92 -15.67
N GLU A 275 -2.06 18.48 -16.82
CA GLU A 275 -2.99 18.81 -17.91
C GLU A 275 -3.82 17.61 -18.39
N SER A 276 -3.21 16.43 -18.41
CA SER A 276 -3.87 15.18 -18.80
C SER A 276 -4.86 14.64 -17.76
N ILE A 277 -4.79 15.09 -16.50
CA ILE A 277 -5.67 14.64 -15.40
C ILE A 277 -6.65 15.71 -14.91
N ASP A 278 -6.37 17.00 -15.14
CA ASP A 278 -7.26 18.14 -14.89
C ASP A 278 -8.41 18.20 -15.93
N LEU A 279 -9.06 17.06 -16.18
CA LEU A 279 -10.15 16.93 -17.12
C LEU A 279 -11.48 17.19 -16.40
N PHE A 280 -12.06 18.37 -16.64
CA PHE A 280 -13.38 18.74 -16.17
C PHE A 280 -14.46 17.67 -16.49
N PRO A 281 -15.50 17.57 -15.64
CA PRO A 281 -15.66 18.25 -14.34
C PRO A 281 -14.75 17.65 -13.24
N PHE A 282 -14.50 18.41 -12.17
CA PHE A 282 -14.01 17.86 -10.90
C PHE A 282 -15.18 17.23 -10.13
N THR A 283 -14.88 16.35 -9.16
CA THR A 283 -15.92 15.61 -8.42
C THR A 283 -15.53 15.37 -6.96
N ILE A 284 -16.47 14.91 -6.13
CA ILE A 284 -16.17 14.56 -4.74
C ILE A 284 -15.28 13.32 -4.70
N ILE A 285 -14.20 13.42 -3.94
CA ILE A 285 -13.27 12.34 -3.62
C ILE A 285 -13.40 12.06 -2.13
N HIS A 286 -13.60 10.79 -1.81
CA HIS A 286 -13.53 10.28 -0.46
C HIS A 286 -12.10 9.78 -0.21
N ASP A 287 -11.30 10.53 0.54
CA ASP A 287 -9.86 10.26 0.68
C ASP A 287 -9.55 8.95 1.40
N ASP A 288 -10.38 8.56 2.36
CA ASP A 288 -10.26 7.28 3.08
C ASP A 288 -11.32 6.25 2.61
N PHE A 289 -11.44 6.04 1.29
CA PHE A 289 -12.37 5.05 0.72
C PHE A 289 -11.84 3.62 0.94
N ASP A 290 -11.74 3.21 2.20
CA ASP A 290 -11.27 1.91 2.69
C ASP A 290 -12.45 0.97 3.05
N ALA A 291 -12.21 -0.35 3.08
CA ALA A 291 -13.21 -1.35 3.47
C ALA A 291 -13.70 -1.19 4.91
N GLN A 292 -12.96 -0.49 5.78
CA GLN A 292 -13.43 -0.10 7.11
C GLN A 292 -14.57 0.93 7.06
N ASN A 293 -14.66 1.73 6.00
CA ASN A 293 -15.66 2.79 5.85
C ASN A 293 -16.87 2.40 5.00
N ILE A 294 -16.96 1.11 4.64
CA ILE A 294 -18.07 0.52 3.88
C ILE A 294 -18.85 -0.43 4.78
N LEU A 295 -20.13 -0.14 4.98
CA LEU A 295 -21.06 -1.00 5.69
C LEU A 295 -21.81 -1.89 4.70
N VAL A 296 -21.89 -3.18 5.02
CA VAL A 296 -22.56 -4.18 4.21
C VAL A 296 -23.53 -5.04 5.02
N GLU A 297 -24.54 -5.56 4.34
CA GLU A 297 -25.46 -6.57 4.85
C GLU A 297 -25.47 -7.78 3.92
N ARG A 298 -25.58 -8.97 4.52
CA ARG A 298 -25.73 -10.23 3.78
C ARG A 298 -27.21 -10.48 3.52
N SER A 299 -27.57 -10.59 2.24
CA SER A 299 -28.90 -10.98 1.80
C SER A 299 -29.21 -12.41 2.24
N LEU A 300 -30.39 -12.60 2.85
CA LEU A 300 -30.82 -13.90 3.37
C LEU A 300 -31.19 -14.90 2.27
N ASP A 301 -31.56 -14.40 1.08
CA ASP A 301 -32.14 -15.23 0.02
C ASP A 301 -31.09 -15.83 -0.93
N ASP A 302 -30.03 -15.07 -1.24
CA ASP A 302 -29.03 -15.42 -2.27
C ASP A 302 -27.58 -15.35 -1.77
N ASN A 303 -27.36 -15.07 -0.47
CA ASN A 303 -26.04 -14.80 0.10
C ASN A 303 -25.26 -13.66 -0.61
N ASP A 304 -25.93 -12.80 -1.37
CA ASP A 304 -25.28 -11.61 -1.95
C ASP A 304 -24.96 -10.59 -0.85
N ILE A 305 -23.92 -9.81 -1.08
CA ILE A 305 -23.44 -8.80 -0.14
C ILE A 305 -23.85 -7.44 -0.66
N LYS A 306 -24.67 -6.69 0.08
CA LYS A 306 -25.17 -5.37 -0.32
C LYS A 306 -24.51 -4.28 0.49
N ILE A 307 -24.00 -3.24 -0.17
CA ILE A 307 -23.52 -2.03 0.49
C ILE A 307 -24.74 -1.24 0.99
N VAL A 308 -24.78 -0.98 2.29
CA VAL A 308 -25.88 -0.28 2.97
C VAL A 308 -25.49 1.09 3.48
N GLY A 309 -24.19 1.42 3.50
CA GLY A 309 -23.73 2.74 3.91
C GLY A 309 -22.27 2.99 3.61
N ILE A 310 -21.94 4.25 3.31
CA ILE A 310 -20.58 4.76 3.27
C ILE A 310 -20.44 5.79 4.39
N ILE A 311 -19.49 5.56 5.29
CA ILE A 311 -19.25 6.36 6.48
C ILE A 311 -17.88 7.04 6.40
N ASP A 312 -17.61 7.90 7.37
CA ASP A 312 -16.32 8.59 7.52
C ASP A 312 -15.89 9.46 6.33
N TRP A 313 -16.73 10.45 6.01
CA TRP A 313 -16.47 11.43 4.96
C TRP A 313 -15.44 12.51 5.36
N GLU A 314 -14.68 12.28 6.43
CA GLU A 314 -13.61 13.19 6.86
C GLU A 314 -12.55 13.34 5.77
N PHE A 315 -12.00 14.54 5.60
CA PHE A 315 -11.06 14.91 4.53
C PHE A 315 -11.57 14.77 3.08
N SER A 316 -12.86 14.48 2.89
CA SER A 316 -13.44 14.51 1.56
C SER A 316 -13.29 15.89 0.93
N HIS A 317 -12.91 15.91 -0.34
CA HIS A 317 -12.66 17.13 -1.09
C HIS A 317 -13.08 16.97 -2.55
N ILE A 318 -13.15 18.08 -3.27
CA ILE A 318 -13.36 18.09 -4.71
C ILE A 318 -12.03 17.90 -5.41
N GLY A 319 -11.87 16.80 -6.13
CA GLY A 319 -10.63 16.39 -6.78
C GLY A 319 -10.84 15.94 -8.22
N THR A 320 -9.82 15.31 -8.78
CA THR A 320 -9.78 14.97 -10.20
C THR A 320 -10.44 13.62 -10.49
N PHE A 321 -10.86 13.42 -11.74
CA PHE A 321 -11.31 12.10 -12.20
C PHE A 321 -10.22 11.03 -12.06
N TRP A 322 -8.95 11.44 -12.07
CA TRP A 322 -7.82 10.57 -11.79
C TRP A 322 -7.87 10.00 -10.36
N ASP A 323 -8.24 10.81 -9.37
CA ASP A 323 -8.32 10.37 -7.97
C ASP A 323 -9.51 9.40 -7.77
N LEU A 324 -10.64 9.67 -8.44
CA LEU A 324 -11.82 8.80 -8.42
C LEU A 324 -11.52 7.40 -9.01
N CYS A 325 -10.59 7.33 -9.97
CA CYS A 325 -10.22 6.09 -10.65
C CYS A 325 -9.17 5.24 -9.89
N ASN A 326 -8.95 5.48 -8.60
CA ASN A 326 -8.06 4.64 -7.80
C ASN A 326 -8.68 3.25 -7.56
N TYR A 327 -7.81 2.23 -7.58
CA TYR A 327 -8.20 0.91 -7.07
C TYR A 327 -8.47 1.01 -5.57
N PRO A 328 -9.48 0.31 -5.03
CA PRO A 328 -9.64 0.18 -3.59
C PRO A 328 -8.33 -0.31 -2.95
N ILE A 329 -7.93 0.34 -1.86
CA ILE A 329 -6.57 0.17 -1.29
C ILE A 329 -6.24 -1.28 -0.94
N TRP A 330 -7.22 -2.03 -0.43
CA TRP A 330 -7.07 -3.43 -0.04
C TRP A 330 -6.94 -4.42 -1.21
N ILE A 331 -7.12 -3.97 -2.46
CA ILE A 331 -6.82 -4.75 -3.68
C ILE A 331 -5.69 -4.16 -4.51
N GLN A 332 -5.03 -3.08 -4.07
CA GLN A 332 -3.85 -2.54 -4.76
C GLN A 332 -2.70 -3.57 -4.75
N GLU A 333 -1.72 -3.39 -5.64
CA GLU A 333 -0.52 -4.21 -5.60
C GLU A 333 0.29 -3.88 -4.35
N ILE A 334 0.59 -4.90 -3.55
CA ILE A 334 1.55 -4.79 -2.47
C ILE A 334 2.93 -4.86 -3.12
N GLU A 335 3.68 -3.78 -2.99
CA GLU A 335 5.11 -3.75 -3.31
C GLU A 335 5.86 -4.61 -2.29
N LEU A 336 6.06 -5.87 -2.64
CA LEU A 336 6.80 -6.80 -1.80
C LEU A 336 8.28 -6.44 -1.91
N ALA A 337 8.95 -6.37 -0.76
CA ALA A 337 10.38 -6.21 -0.78
C ALA A 337 10.99 -7.43 -1.49
N PRO A 338 12.06 -7.24 -2.28
CA PRO A 338 12.87 -8.39 -2.67
C PRO A 338 13.20 -9.16 -1.39
N PHE A 339 12.86 -10.45 -1.33
CA PHE A 339 13.09 -11.41 -0.21
C PHE A 339 11.99 -11.60 0.85
N ASP A 340 10.81 -11.01 0.72
CA ASP A 340 9.69 -11.36 1.64
C ASP A 340 9.26 -12.83 1.44
N VAL A 341 9.33 -13.63 2.52
CA VAL A 341 8.83 -15.01 2.53
C VAL A 341 7.33 -14.96 2.64
N ILE A 342 6.67 -15.00 1.49
CA ILE A 342 5.22 -14.92 1.40
C ILE A 342 4.62 -16.27 1.75
N SER A 343 3.75 -16.28 2.76
CA SER A 343 2.99 -17.47 3.11
C SER A 343 2.11 -17.92 1.93
N ASP A 344 1.71 -19.19 1.90
CA ASP A 344 0.77 -19.67 0.87
C ASP A 344 -0.56 -18.91 0.88
N LYS A 345 -0.97 -18.44 2.07
CA LYS A 345 -2.17 -17.60 2.25
C LYS A 345 -2.02 -16.23 1.59
N GLU A 346 -0.89 -15.57 1.76
CA GLU A 346 -0.62 -14.26 1.13
C GLU A 346 -0.41 -14.40 -0.37
N SER A 347 0.21 -15.49 -0.84
CA SER A 347 0.33 -15.79 -2.27
C SER A 347 -1.05 -15.97 -2.92
N GLN A 348 -1.94 -16.71 -2.27
CA GLN A 348 -3.33 -16.88 -2.72
C GLN A 348 -4.09 -15.54 -2.71
N ARG A 349 -3.94 -14.73 -1.66
CA ARG A 349 -4.53 -13.38 -1.57
C ARG A 349 -4.04 -12.47 -2.70
N ASN A 350 -2.77 -12.52 -3.05
CA ASN A 350 -2.19 -11.73 -4.14
C ASN A 350 -2.76 -12.12 -5.51
N TRP A 351 -2.88 -13.42 -5.77
CA TRP A 351 -3.49 -13.92 -7.01
C TRP A 351 -4.96 -13.51 -7.12
N GLU A 352 -5.70 -13.65 -6.02
CA GLU A 352 -7.10 -13.23 -5.97
C GLU A 352 -7.24 -11.71 -6.19
N ASN A 353 -6.41 -10.90 -5.52
CA ASN A 353 -6.40 -9.45 -5.72
C ASN A 353 -6.07 -9.07 -7.17
N GLN A 354 -5.22 -9.83 -7.88
CA GLN A 354 -4.96 -9.61 -9.31
C GLN A 354 -6.22 -9.86 -10.16
N GLU A 355 -6.98 -10.91 -9.86
CA GLU A 355 -8.26 -11.18 -10.52
C GLU A 355 -9.27 -10.04 -10.25
N LEU A 356 -9.36 -9.59 -8.99
CA LEU A 356 -10.24 -8.49 -8.57
C LEU A 356 -9.86 -7.16 -9.22
N ARG A 357 -8.57 -6.83 -9.35
CA ARG A 357 -8.10 -5.64 -10.08
C ARG A 357 -8.46 -5.70 -11.55
N THR A 358 -8.31 -6.87 -12.18
CA THR A 358 -8.70 -7.08 -13.58
C THR A 358 -10.20 -6.87 -13.76
N HIS A 359 -11.01 -7.42 -12.86
CA HIS A 359 -12.46 -7.22 -12.85
C HIS A 359 -12.83 -5.75 -12.66
N PHE A 360 -12.27 -5.09 -11.63
CA PHE A 360 -12.49 -3.68 -11.35
C PHE A 360 -12.15 -2.81 -12.56
N ARG A 361 -10.99 -3.02 -13.18
CA ARG A 361 -10.55 -2.31 -14.38
C ARG A 361 -11.55 -2.47 -15.53
N ASN A 362 -11.94 -3.70 -15.85
CA ASN A 362 -12.88 -3.97 -16.93
C ASN A 362 -14.24 -3.30 -16.68
N LYS A 363 -14.73 -3.35 -15.43
CA LYS A 363 -15.98 -2.73 -15.05
C LYS A 363 -15.90 -1.20 -15.04
N MET A 364 -14.80 -0.61 -14.57
CA MET A 364 -14.54 0.83 -14.66
C MET A 364 -14.53 1.31 -16.12
N VAL A 365 -13.86 0.58 -17.02
CA VAL A 365 -13.85 0.90 -18.45
C VAL A 365 -15.24 0.77 -19.06
N ALA A 366 -16.02 -0.24 -18.66
CA ALA A 366 -17.40 -0.39 -19.13
C ALA A 366 -18.32 0.75 -18.65
N THR A 367 -18.12 1.24 -17.42
CA THR A 367 -18.95 2.28 -16.80
C THR A 367 -18.55 3.70 -17.25
N PHE A 368 -17.26 4.00 -17.30
CA PHE A 368 -16.73 5.34 -17.59
C PHE A 368 -16.17 5.50 -19.02
N GLY A 369 -16.21 4.44 -19.83
CA GLY A 369 -15.79 4.46 -21.23
C GLY A 369 -14.30 4.74 -21.43
N GLU A 370 -13.99 5.45 -22.52
CA GLU A 370 -12.61 5.79 -22.90
C GLU A 370 -11.88 6.58 -21.82
N LYS A 371 -12.56 7.52 -21.15
CA LYS A 371 -11.96 8.37 -20.11
C LYS A 371 -11.44 7.52 -18.94
N GLY A 372 -12.23 6.54 -18.49
CA GLY A 372 -11.82 5.59 -17.46
C GLY A 372 -10.63 4.73 -17.89
N ARG A 373 -10.62 4.26 -19.15
CA ARG A 373 -9.48 3.50 -19.69
C ARG A 373 -8.20 4.32 -19.70
N GLN A 374 -8.26 5.55 -20.19
CA GLN A 374 -7.09 6.45 -20.24
C GLN A 374 -6.49 6.68 -18.86
N MET A 375 -7.32 6.96 -17.84
CA MET A 375 -6.84 7.16 -16.47
C MET A 375 -6.17 5.91 -15.90
N LEU A 376 -6.79 4.74 -16.05
CA LEU A 376 -6.23 3.50 -15.55
C LEU A 376 -4.96 3.08 -16.31
N ASP A 377 -4.90 3.29 -17.64
CA ASP A 377 -3.69 3.09 -18.44
C ASP A 377 -2.55 3.99 -17.98
N MET A 378 -2.84 5.27 -17.74
CA MET A 378 -1.85 6.22 -17.24
C MET A 378 -1.36 5.83 -15.84
N LYS A 379 -2.23 5.34 -14.94
CA LYS A 379 -1.83 4.80 -13.62
C LYS A 379 -0.94 3.57 -13.76
N GLU A 380 -1.25 2.67 -14.68
CA GLU A 380 -0.46 1.46 -14.89
C GLU A 380 0.90 1.73 -15.54
N LYS A 381 0.99 2.77 -16.39
CA LYS A 381 2.20 3.22 -17.10
C LYS A 381 3.02 4.25 -16.33
N ASP A 382 2.52 4.80 -15.22
CA ASP A 382 3.26 5.81 -14.46
C ASP A 382 4.50 5.17 -13.85
N LYS A 383 5.65 5.49 -14.45
CA LYS A 383 6.95 4.94 -14.07
C LYS A 383 7.38 5.22 -12.63
N ARG A 384 6.71 6.15 -11.94
CA ARG A 384 6.91 6.44 -10.50
C ARG A 384 6.21 5.42 -9.61
N ILE A 385 5.15 4.78 -10.11
CA ILE A 385 4.54 3.57 -9.55
C ILE A 385 5.33 2.34 -10.05
N GLU A 386 5.98 2.42 -11.23
CA GLU A 386 6.89 1.35 -11.72
C GLU A 386 8.23 1.22 -10.98
N GLY A 387 8.51 2.02 -9.94
CA GLY A 387 9.62 1.72 -9.02
C GLY A 387 9.58 0.28 -8.49
N TYR A 388 8.42 -0.38 -8.57
CA TYR A 388 8.18 -1.72 -8.07
C TYR A 388 7.52 -2.69 -9.05
N ARG A 389 7.15 -2.26 -10.26
CA ARG A 389 6.61 -3.17 -11.31
C ARG A 389 7.66 -3.78 -12.23
N TYR A 390 8.91 -3.33 -12.12
CA TYR A 390 10.02 -3.90 -12.89
C TYR A 390 10.87 -4.88 -12.08
N VAL A 391 10.22 -5.85 -11.43
CA VAL A 391 10.90 -7.10 -11.15
C VAL A 391 9.94 -8.27 -11.35
N LYS A 392 9.82 -8.72 -12.60
CA LYS A 392 9.13 -9.97 -12.95
C LYS A 392 9.90 -11.17 -12.37
N ASN A 393 9.79 -11.37 -11.06
CA ASN A 393 10.50 -12.37 -10.25
C ASN A 393 11.93 -11.97 -9.83
N VAL A 394 12.03 -11.09 -8.82
CA VAL A 394 13.30 -10.75 -8.11
C VAL A 394 14.12 -11.99 -7.82
N VAL A 395 13.46 -13.05 -7.35
CA VAL A 395 14.13 -14.26 -6.89
C VAL A 395 14.88 -14.91 -8.06
N LEU A 396 14.26 -14.99 -9.24
CA LEU A 396 14.92 -15.44 -10.47
C LEU A 396 16.10 -14.54 -10.85
N MET A 397 15.90 -13.22 -10.82
CA MET A 397 16.94 -12.26 -11.19
C MET A 397 18.16 -12.34 -10.26
N VAL A 398 17.92 -12.35 -8.95
CA VAL A 398 18.98 -12.31 -7.93
C VAL A 398 19.64 -13.67 -7.77
N ASN A 399 18.88 -14.76 -7.68
CA ASN A 399 19.45 -16.07 -7.36
C ASN A 399 20.05 -16.78 -8.57
N HIS A 400 19.56 -16.48 -9.78
CA HIS A 400 19.91 -17.23 -10.98
C HIS A 400 20.55 -16.36 -12.08
N LEU A 401 19.82 -15.37 -12.61
CA LEU A 401 20.29 -14.61 -13.77
C LEU A 401 21.52 -13.74 -13.46
N SER A 402 21.58 -13.11 -12.29
CA SER A 402 22.72 -12.27 -11.90
C SER A 402 24.01 -13.08 -11.69
N PRO A 403 24.00 -14.21 -10.94
CA PRO A 403 25.16 -15.09 -10.84
C PRO A 403 25.55 -15.73 -12.18
N PHE A 404 24.57 -16.10 -13.02
CA PHE A 404 24.83 -16.61 -14.36
C PHE A 404 25.55 -15.57 -15.21
N LEU A 405 25.01 -14.35 -15.32
CA LEU A 405 25.62 -13.25 -16.05
C LEU A 405 27.04 -12.94 -15.55
N LEU A 406 27.23 -12.85 -14.23
CA LEU A 406 28.55 -12.64 -13.63
C LEU A 406 29.53 -13.73 -14.07
N THR A 407 29.10 -15.00 -14.04
CA THR A 407 29.91 -16.13 -14.46
C THR A 407 30.29 -16.04 -15.93
N ILE A 408 29.34 -15.72 -16.82
CA ILE A 408 29.61 -15.54 -18.26
C ILE A 408 30.60 -14.40 -18.50
N LYS A 409 30.45 -13.26 -17.83
CA LYS A 409 31.37 -12.12 -17.97
C LYS A 409 32.78 -12.40 -17.44
N LEU A 410 32.91 -13.22 -16.40
CA LEU A 410 34.21 -13.60 -15.84
C LEU A 410 34.87 -14.77 -16.58
N LEU A 411 34.12 -15.48 -17.41
CA LEU A 411 34.55 -16.74 -18.01
C LEU A 411 35.86 -16.62 -18.81
N ASP A 412 36.05 -15.54 -19.58
CA ASP A 412 37.30 -15.36 -20.35
C ASP A 412 38.51 -15.10 -19.45
N THR A 413 38.30 -14.44 -18.31
CA THR A 413 39.35 -14.27 -17.28
C THR A 413 39.66 -15.61 -16.62
N LEU A 414 38.64 -16.42 -16.32
CA LEU A 414 38.80 -17.76 -15.74
C LEU A 414 39.55 -18.69 -16.70
N LYS A 415 39.25 -18.65 -18.00
CA LYS A 415 39.97 -19.42 -19.05
C LYS A 415 41.45 -19.05 -19.11
N LYS A 416 41.78 -17.76 -19.03
CA LYS A 416 43.17 -17.26 -19.06
C LYS A 416 43.95 -17.63 -17.80
N SER A 417 43.25 -17.76 -16.66
CA SER A 417 43.87 -18.04 -15.36
C SER A 417 44.04 -19.53 -15.10
N ALA A 418 43.22 -20.38 -15.73
CA ALA A 418 43.19 -21.80 -15.50
C ALA A 418 44.42 -22.51 -16.11
N THR A 419 45.05 -23.39 -15.32
CA THR A 419 46.12 -24.29 -15.79
C THR A 419 45.83 -25.73 -15.34
N PRO A 420 46.45 -26.76 -15.94
CA PRO A 420 46.25 -28.14 -15.50
C PRO A 420 46.56 -28.38 -14.02
N ASN A 421 47.50 -27.62 -13.44
CA ASN A 421 47.90 -27.75 -12.04
C ASN A 421 47.15 -26.78 -11.09
N SER A 422 46.39 -25.85 -11.65
CA SER A 422 45.61 -24.85 -10.90
C SER A 422 44.34 -24.53 -11.69
N PRO A 423 43.33 -25.42 -11.67
CA PRO A 423 42.08 -25.19 -12.37
C PRO A 423 41.32 -23.99 -11.79
N SER A 424 40.60 -23.27 -12.65
CA SER A 424 39.66 -22.25 -12.19
C SER A 424 38.38 -22.95 -11.71
N LYS A 425 37.97 -22.69 -10.46
CA LYS A 425 36.80 -23.35 -9.86
C LYS A 425 35.64 -22.39 -9.66
N ILE A 426 34.44 -22.83 -10.01
CA ILE A 426 33.18 -22.10 -9.83
C ILE A 426 32.28 -22.92 -8.89
N SER A 427 31.64 -22.27 -7.94
CA SER A 427 30.66 -22.94 -7.07
C SER A 427 29.38 -22.15 -6.99
N PHE A 428 28.26 -22.78 -7.32
CA PHE A 428 26.93 -22.19 -7.22
C PHE A 428 26.24 -22.61 -5.92
N THR A 429 25.71 -21.62 -5.19
CA THR A 429 24.92 -21.90 -4.00
C THR A 429 23.53 -22.40 -4.37
N SER A 430 23.20 -23.60 -3.87
CA SER A 430 21.90 -24.25 -3.99
C SER A 430 21.29 -24.49 -2.59
N SER A 431 20.33 -25.41 -2.47
CA SER A 431 19.54 -25.68 -1.27
C SER A 431 19.00 -27.11 -1.29
N VAL A 432 18.81 -27.72 -0.12
CA VAL A 432 18.08 -29.01 0.03
C VAL A 432 16.69 -28.98 -0.62
N THR A 433 16.10 -27.79 -0.75
CA THR A 433 14.81 -27.59 -1.40
C THR A 433 14.79 -27.98 -2.88
N ASN A 434 15.95 -28.18 -3.51
CA ASN A 434 16.03 -28.67 -4.88
C ASN A 434 15.30 -30.02 -5.07
N HIS A 435 15.19 -30.83 -4.00
CA HIS A 435 14.53 -32.13 -4.05
C HIS A 435 12.99 -32.08 -4.03
N TYR A 436 12.38 -30.93 -3.75
CA TYR A 436 10.94 -30.86 -3.50
C TYR A 436 10.08 -30.76 -4.76
N TYR A 437 10.60 -30.19 -5.85
CA TYR A 437 9.83 -29.95 -7.08
C TYR A 437 10.66 -30.21 -8.33
N ASN A 438 10.00 -30.54 -9.43
CA ASN A 438 10.66 -30.65 -10.74
C ASN A 438 10.46 -29.34 -11.50
N LEU A 439 11.54 -28.83 -12.12
CA LEU A 439 11.46 -27.61 -12.92
C LEU A 439 10.49 -27.80 -14.10
N ASN A 440 9.53 -26.88 -14.24
CA ASN A 440 8.65 -26.85 -15.40
C ASN A 440 9.36 -26.15 -16.58
N VAL A 441 9.74 -26.93 -17.57
CA VAL A 441 10.47 -26.45 -18.77
C VAL A 441 9.66 -25.46 -19.60
N ASN A 442 8.33 -25.45 -19.45
CA ASN A 442 7.44 -24.53 -20.15
C ASN A 442 7.24 -23.19 -19.41
N ASP A 443 7.82 -23.04 -18.22
CA ASP A 443 7.71 -21.84 -17.37
C ASP A 443 9.07 -21.44 -16.76
N LEU A 444 10.11 -21.32 -17.58
CA LEU A 444 11.47 -20.99 -17.12
C LEU A 444 11.61 -19.56 -16.60
N TYR A 445 10.69 -18.68 -16.99
CA TYR A 445 10.59 -17.31 -16.46
C TYR A 445 9.78 -17.26 -15.15
N LEU A 446 9.23 -18.40 -14.71
CA LEU A 446 8.47 -18.55 -13.47
C LEU A 446 7.29 -17.56 -13.40
N GLU A 447 6.62 -17.33 -14.53
CA GLU A 447 5.49 -16.41 -14.67
C GLU A 447 4.16 -17.10 -14.30
N GLN A 448 4.08 -18.42 -14.42
CA GLN A 448 2.88 -19.21 -14.12
C GLN A 448 2.89 -19.79 -12.70
N THR A 449 3.90 -19.44 -11.91
CA THR A 449 4.12 -20.04 -10.59
C THR A 449 3.21 -19.38 -9.54
N LYS A 450 2.33 -20.18 -8.92
CA LYS A 450 1.29 -19.69 -7.98
C LYS A 450 1.82 -19.25 -6.60
N HIS A 451 3.02 -19.69 -6.21
CA HIS A 451 3.60 -19.42 -4.88
C HIS A 451 5.04 -18.92 -5.02
N ILE A 452 5.39 -17.86 -4.30
CA ILE A 452 6.75 -17.26 -4.36
C ILE A 452 7.81 -18.17 -3.74
N SER A 453 7.45 -18.96 -2.73
CA SER A 453 8.30 -20.00 -2.15
C SER A 453 8.77 -21.03 -3.20
N HIS A 454 7.89 -21.37 -4.17
CA HIS A 454 8.25 -22.26 -5.27
C HIS A 454 9.30 -21.64 -6.20
N ASN A 455 9.26 -20.32 -6.42
CA ASN A 455 10.28 -19.63 -7.22
C ASN A 455 11.67 -19.80 -6.61
N TYR A 456 11.78 -19.69 -5.30
CA TYR A 456 13.04 -19.96 -4.59
C TYR A 456 13.50 -21.40 -4.87
N TYR A 457 12.63 -22.40 -4.75
CA TYR A 457 12.99 -23.80 -5.01
C TYR A 457 13.48 -24.02 -6.45
N TYR A 458 12.77 -23.49 -7.43
CA TYR A 458 13.16 -23.58 -8.84
C TYR A 458 14.50 -22.92 -9.11
N THR A 459 14.76 -21.72 -8.58
CA THR A 459 16.07 -21.05 -8.77
C THR A 459 17.24 -21.85 -8.18
N LYS A 460 17.01 -22.61 -7.10
CA LYS A 460 18.05 -23.48 -6.52
C LYS A 460 18.32 -24.72 -7.37
N ILE A 461 17.32 -25.24 -8.07
CA ILE A 461 17.49 -26.30 -9.09
C ILE A 461 18.24 -25.73 -10.30
N MET A 462 17.81 -24.57 -10.80
CA MET A 462 18.43 -23.89 -11.96
C MET A 462 19.93 -23.62 -11.76
N ASN A 463 20.36 -23.29 -10.53
CA ASN A 463 21.77 -23.12 -10.20
C ASN A 463 22.59 -24.42 -10.31
N ILE A 464 22.00 -25.57 -9.97
CA ILE A 464 22.64 -26.88 -10.17
C ILE A 464 22.78 -27.16 -11.67
N MET A 465 21.72 -26.89 -12.44
CA MET A 465 21.68 -27.13 -13.89
C MET A 465 22.75 -26.33 -14.65
N ILE A 466 22.87 -25.03 -14.37
CA ILE A 466 23.91 -24.18 -14.97
C ILE A 466 25.30 -24.63 -14.54
N SER A 467 25.49 -25.00 -13.27
CA SER A 467 26.78 -25.56 -12.82
C SER A 467 27.14 -26.82 -13.63
N ASN A 468 26.17 -27.70 -13.89
CA ASN A 468 26.37 -28.92 -14.65
C ASN A 468 26.66 -28.64 -16.14
N GLU A 469 26.04 -27.63 -16.75
CA GLU A 469 26.38 -27.16 -18.10
C GLU A 469 27.81 -26.62 -18.16
N ILE A 470 28.23 -25.80 -17.19
CA ILE A 470 29.60 -25.26 -17.14
C ILE A 470 30.62 -26.39 -17.01
N ALA A 471 30.35 -27.32 -16.09
CA ALA A 471 31.19 -28.49 -15.85
C ALA A 471 31.38 -29.36 -17.11
N ARG A 472 30.33 -29.49 -17.93
CA ARG A 472 30.38 -30.23 -19.21
C ARG A 472 31.10 -29.45 -20.30
N ASN A 473 30.73 -28.19 -20.49
CA ASN A 473 31.17 -27.38 -21.63
C ASN A 473 32.61 -26.87 -21.48
N TYR A 474 33.12 -26.66 -20.26
CA TYR A 474 34.43 -26.03 -20.02
C TYR A 474 35.49 -26.93 -19.38
N ARG A 475 35.20 -28.22 -19.14
CA ARG A 475 36.18 -29.17 -18.55
C ARG A 475 37.53 -29.22 -19.27
N HIS A 476 37.52 -29.09 -20.60
CA HIS A 476 38.72 -29.15 -21.43
C HIS A 476 39.60 -27.89 -21.32
N MET A 477 39.08 -26.84 -20.68
CA MET A 477 39.78 -25.58 -20.42
C MET A 477 40.31 -25.49 -18.98
N ASN A 478 40.36 -26.61 -18.24
CA ASN A 478 40.72 -26.66 -16.82
C ASN A 478 39.81 -25.79 -15.93
N ILE A 479 38.54 -25.68 -16.30
CA ILE A 479 37.51 -25.04 -15.48
C ILE A 479 36.64 -26.14 -14.89
N THR A 480 36.45 -26.11 -13.57
CA THR A 480 35.50 -26.98 -12.87
C THR A 480 34.35 -26.18 -12.29
N SER A 481 33.16 -26.77 -12.25
CA SER A 481 31.99 -26.16 -11.61
C SER A 481 31.28 -27.16 -10.73
N SER A 482 30.91 -26.74 -9.53
CA SER A 482 30.14 -27.52 -8.56
C SER A 482 28.97 -26.71 -8.01
N SER A 483 28.04 -27.39 -7.34
CA SER A 483 26.96 -26.73 -6.62
C SER A 483 26.85 -27.25 -5.19
N SER A 484 26.56 -26.37 -4.24
CA SER A 484 26.64 -26.71 -2.82
C SER A 484 25.48 -26.12 -2.04
N HIS A 485 24.92 -26.91 -1.12
CA HIS A 485 24.02 -26.44 -0.08
C HIS A 485 24.81 -26.23 1.22
N PRO A 486 24.77 -25.03 1.82
CA PRO A 486 25.53 -24.73 3.04
C PRO A 486 25.01 -25.45 4.30
N GLY A 487 23.87 -26.13 4.24
CA GLY A 487 23.12 -26.56 5.42
C GLY A 487 22.08 -25.51 5.83
N LEU A 488 21.35 -25.81 6.90
CA LEU A 488 20.32 -24.92 7.43
C LEU A 488 20.98 -23.90 8.36
N ILE A 489 21.31 -22.71 7.85
CA ILE A 489 22.05 -21.68 8.61
C ILE A 489 21.10 -20.64 9.18
N ASN A 490 21.24 -20.34 10.47
CA ASN A 490 20.47 -19.29 11.14
C ASN A 490 20.87 -17.90 10.63
N THR A 491 20.22 -17.45 9.56
CA THR A 491 20.44 -16.16 8.91
C THR A 491 19.15 -15.35 8.89
N GLN A 492 19.24 -14.07 8.51
CA GLN A 492 18.06 -13.20 8.40
C GLN A 492 17.06 -13.66 7.32
N ILE A 493 17.42 -14.62 6.46
CA ILE A 493 16.55 -15.21 5.43
C ILE A 493 15.35 -15.96 6.05
N MET A 494 15.46 -16.40 7.31
CA MET A 494 14.41 -17.13 8.01
C MET A 494 13.54 -16.26 8.93
N LYS A 495 13.58 -14.93 8.82
CA LYS A 495 12.72 -14.07 9.66
C LYS A 495 11.25 -14.18 9.24
N SER A 496 10.36 -14.20 10.23
CA SER A 496 8.91 -14.13 10.02
C SER A 496 8.31 -13.28 11.12
N ASP A 497 7.48 -12.31 10.72
CA ASP A 497 6.89 -11.33 11.63
C ASP A 497 5.58 -11.82 12.27
N ASN A 498 5.06 -12.98 11.82
CA ASN A 498 3.88 -13.60 12.43
C ASN A 498 4.26 -14.61 13.53
N ILE A 499 3.38 -14.78 14.52
CA ILE A 499 3.69 -15.50 15.76
C ILE A 499 3.95 -17.01 15.55
N ILE A 500 3.29 -17.61 14.56
CA ILE A 500 3.46 -19.04 14.20
C ILE A 500 4.80 -19.23 13.49
N GLY A 501 5.15 -18.33 12.58
CA GLY A 501 6.43 -18.29 11.88
C GLY A 501 7.58 -18.04 12.86
N TYR A 502 7.42 -17.10 13.80
CA TYR A 502 8.38 -16.90 14.89
C TYR A 502 8.60 -18.18 15.70
N LEU A 503 7.54 -18.89 16.11
CA LEU A 503 7.65 -20.16 16.85
C LEU A 503 8.32 -21.27 16.02
N LEU A 504 8.00 -21.38 14.74
CA LEU A 504 8.65 -22.30 13.79
C LEU A 504 10.15 -21.97 13.64
N VAL A 505 10.51 -20.70 13.51
CA VAL A 505 11.89 -20.23 13.40
C VAL A 505 12.65 -20.52 14.69
N GLN A 506 12.05 -20.32 15.87
CA GLN A 506 12.65 -20.70 17.15
C GLN A 506 12.84 -22.22 17.28
N PHE A 507 11.92 -23.04 16.78
CA PHE A 507 12.05 -24.49 16.78
C PHE A 507 13.16 -24.98 15.82
N VAL A 508 13.23 -24.39 14.62
CA VAL A 508 14.20 -24.73 13.59
C VAL A 508 15.60 -24.24 13.96
N LYS A 509 15.75 -23.15 14.72
CA LYS A 509 17.01 -22.63 15.26
C LYS A 509 17.79 -23.64 16.11
N TYR A 510 17.13 -24.61 16.73
CA TYR A 510 17.81 -25.72 17.43
C TYR A 510 18.44 -26.75 16.49
N HIS A 511 18.07 -26.72 15.21
CA HIS A 511 18.54 -27.62 14.15
C HIS A 511 19.42 -26.90 13.11
N THR A 512 19.75 -25.62 13.34
CA THR A 512 20.59 -24.83 12.44
C THR A 512 22.08 -25.02 12.73
N GLU A 513 22.89 -25.00 11.68
CA GLU A 513 24.35 -24.94 11.76
C GLU A 513 24.83 -23.49 11.92
N SER A 514 26.06 -23.31 12.43
CA SER A 514 26.67 -21.99 12.56
C SER A 514 27.05 -21.41 11.19
N TRP A 515 27.24 -20.10 11.11
CA TRP A 515 27.65 -19.44 9.86
C TRP A 515 29.05 -19.88 9.41
N GLU A 516 29.95 -20.20 10.36
CA GLU A 516 31.26 -20.79 10.10
C GLU A 516 31.13 -22.17 9.48
N GLN A 517 30.27 -23.03 10.03
CA GLN A 517 30.03 -24.36 9.47
C GLN A 517 29.41 -24.28 8.08
N GLY A 518 28.46 -23.36 7.87
CA GLY A 518 27.91 -23.09 6.54
C GLY A 518 28.97 -22.65 5.53
N ALA A 519 29.92 -21.80 5.93
CA ALA A 519 31.05 -21.41 5.09
C ALA A 519 31.98 -22.59 4.79
N ILE A 520 32.29 -23.44 5.77
CA ILE A 520 33.06 -24.67 5.58
C ILE A 520 32.35 -25.58 4.57
N ASN A 521 31.03 -25.75 4.70
CA ASN A 521 30.24 -26.59 3.80
C ASN A 521 30.29 -26.14 2.34
N MET A 522 30.47 -24.84 2.10
CA MET A 522 30.61 -24.28 0.75
C MET A 522 32.06 -24.34 0.24
N LEU A 523 33.03 -24.03 1.09
CA LEU A 523 34.43 -23.90 0.70
C LEU A 523 35.15 -25.24 0.61
N TYR A 524 34.81 -26.21 1.46
CA TYR A 524 35.52 -27.49 1.53
C TYR A 524 35.48 -28.28 0.21
N PRO A 525 34.32 -28.46 -0.47
CA PRO A 525 34.28 -29.17 -1.76
C PRO A 525 35.11 -28.48 -2.85
N VAL A 526 35.27 -27.17 -2.77
CA VAL A 526 35.99 -26.37 -3.77
C VAL A 526 37.50 -26.35 -3.50
N LEU A 527 37.90 -26.17 -2.24
CA LEU A 527 39.30 -25.95 -1.88
C LEU A 527 40.09 -27.24 -1.61
N CYS A 528 39.42 -28.35 -1.29
CA CYS A 528 40.09 -29.61 -1.01
C CYS A 528 40.70 -30.20 -2.30
N PRO A 529 42.03 -30.43 -2.37
CA PRO A 529 42.68 -30.96 -3.57
C PRO A 529 42.23 -32.37 -3.97
N ASP A 530 41.81 -33.17 -2.99
CA ASP A 530 41.46 -34.58 -3.18
C ASP A 530 40.01 -34.79 -3.65
N ILE A 531 39.23 -33.71 -3.77
CA ILE A 531 37.83 -33.76 -4.21
C ILE A 531 37.74 -33.45 -5.70
N ASN A 532 37.17 -34.39 -6.45
CA ASN A 532 36.75 -34.15 -7.84
C ASN A 532 35.36 -33.52 -7.83
N ASP A 533 35.33 -32.19 -7.87
CA ASP A 533 34.12 -31.39 -7.71
C ASP A 533 33.32 -31.18 -9.00
N ASN A 534 33.91 -31.45 -10.16
CA ASN A 534 33.33 -31.06 -11.44
C ASN A 534 32.00 -31.77 -11.74
N GLY A 535 30.94 -30.98 -11.88
CA GLY A 535 29.57 -31.45 -12.14
C GLY A 535 28.90 -32.13 -10.94
N LYS A 536 29.42 -31.90 -9.72
CA LYS A 536 28.91 -32.52 -8.50
C LYS A 536 28.05 -31.56 -7.68
N TYR A 537 27.11 -32.14 -6.95
CA TYR A 537 26.29 -31.45 -5.95
C TYR A 537 26.70 -31.92 -4.55
N PHE A 538 26.88 -30.97 -3.63
CA PHE A 538 27.28 -31.22 -2.25
C PHE A 538 26.20 -30.73 -1.28
N ASP A 539 25.79 -31.60 -0.36
CA ASP A 539 24.92 -31.27 0.76
C ASP A 539 25.74 -31.38 2.05
N LYS A 540 25.97 -30.25 2.73
CA LYS A 540 26.78 -30.18 3.96
C LYS A 540 28.16 -30.83 3.77
N SER A 541 28.91 -30.39 2.75
CA SER A 541 30.21 -30.93 2.33
C SER A 541 30.22 -32.34 1.73
N ALA A 542 29.13 -33.10 1.81
CA ALA A 542 29.08 -34.47 1.29
C ALA A 542 28.51 -34.52 -0.12
N GLU A 543 29.15 -35.26 -1.03
CA GLU A 543 28.61 -35.49 -2.37
C GLU A 543 27.24 -36.19 -2.26
N ARG A 544 26.25 -35.64 -2.95
CA ARG A 544 24.88 -36.17 -3.04
C ARG A 544 24.37 -36.08 -4.47
N GLU A 545 23.41 -36.95 -4.77
CA GLU A 545 22.63 -36.84 -6.01
C GLU A 545 21.61 -35.70 -5.87
N PRO A 546 21.57 -34.73 -6.80
CA PRO A 546 20.58 -33.66 -6.81
C PRO A 546 19.23 -34.15 -7.37
N ASN A 547 18.27 -33.25 -7.52
CA ASN A 547 17.04 -33.52 -8.25
C ASN A 547 17.31 -34.08 -9.65
N LYS A 548 16.53 -35.07 -10.10
CA LYS A 548 16.66 -35.70 -11.42
C LYS A 548 16.53 -34.71 -12.58
N SER A 549 15.67 -33.70 -12.46
CA SER A 549 15.54 -32.63 -13.46
C SER A 549 16.82 -31.79 -13.60
N ALA A 550 17.66 -31.73 -12.55
CA ALA A 550 18.94 -31.04 -12.60
C ALA A 550 20.05 -31.84 -13.30
N LEU A 551 19.81 -33.14 -13.53
CA LEU A 551 20.71 -34.05 -14.25
C LEU A 551 20.27 -34.28 -15.69
N ASP A 552 19.08 -33.82 -16.06
CA ASP A 552 18.57 -33.95 -17.42
C ASP A 552 19.28 -32.97 -18.36
N GLU A 553 20.10 -33.50 -19.26
CA GLU A 553 20.97 -32.70 -20.13
C GLU A 553 20.17 -31.80 -21.07
N GLU A 554 19.03 -32.28 -21.57
CA GLU A 554 18.18 -31.52 -22.48
C GLU A 554 17.57 -30.31 -21.76
N THR A 555 16.99 -30.52 -20.57
CA THR A 555 16.43 -29.42 -19.78
C THR A 555 17.50 -28.42 -19.34
N CYS A 556 18.70 -28.87 -18.98
CA CYS A 556 19.82 -28.00 -18.63
C CYS A 556 20.19 -27.07 -19.79
N LYS A 557 20.23 -27.59 -21.01
CA LYS A 557 20.52 -26.81 -22.21
C LYS A 557 19.40 -25.81 -22.52
N ILE A 558 18.13 -26.22 -22.42
CA ILE A 558 16.99 -25.31 -22.63
C ILE A 558 17.05 -24.14 -21.65
N LEU A 559 17.36 -24.40 -20.37
CA LEU A 559 17.52 -23.35 -19.36
C LEU A 559 18.69 -22.41 -19.68
N TRP A 560 19.83 -22.95 -20.11
CA TRP A 560 20.99 -22.15 -20.52
C TRP A 560 20.64 -21.20 -21.66
N ASP A 561 20.06 -21.73 -22.73
CA ASP A 561 19.70 -20.97 -23.92
C ASP A 561 18.66 -19.89 -23.58
N ALA A 562 17.62 -20.24 -22.81
CA ALA A 562 16.61 -19.28 -22.34
C ALA A 562 17.23 -18.15 -21.49
N SER A 563 18.21 -18.48 -20.64
CA SER A 563 18.91 -17.48 -19.81
C SER A 563 19.78 -16.53 -20.64
N VAL A 564 20.47 -17.06 -21.67
CA VAL A 564 21.25 -16.25 -22.61
C VAL A 564 20.33 -15.35 -23.43
N ASP A 565 19.25 -15.89 -23.99
CA ASP A 565 18.31 -15.15 -24.83
C ASP A 565 17.66 -14.00 -24.06
N LEU A 566 17.22 -14.25 -22.82
CA LEU A 566 16.68 -13.21 -21.96
C LEU A 566 17.70 -12.11 -21.67
N LEU A 567 18.95 -12.47 -21.36
CA LEU A 567 20.00 -11.48 -21.07
C LEU A 567 20.40 -10.68 -22.32
N LYS A 568 20.34 -11.26 -23.51
CA LYS A 568 20.51 -10.56 -24.79
C LYS A 568 19.35 -9.61 -25.08
N GLU A 569 18.12 -10.08 -24.91
CA GLU A 569 16.91 -9.25 -25.06
C GLU A 569 16.98 -8.00 -24.17
N LYS A 570 17.50 -8.15 -22.94
CA LYS A 570 17.69 -7.06 -21.98
C LYS A 570 19.00 -6.26 -22.16
N GLY A 571 19.83 -6.59 -23.15
CA GLY A 571 21.05 -5.86 -23.49
C GLY A 571 22.23 -6.05 -22.52
N PHE A 572 22.23 -7.11 -21.71
CA PHE A 572 23.33 -7.45 -20.81
C PHE A 572 24.41 -8.32 -21.48
N LEU A 573 24.01 -9.08 -22.50
CA LEU A 573 24.88 -9.89 -23.35
C LEU A 573 24.77 -9.40 -24.81
N GLU A 574 25.86 -9.56 -25.55
CA GLU A 574 25.94 -9.25 -27.00
C GLU A 574 25.36 -10.38 -27.85
#